data_AF-A0A8H9FU45-F1
#
_entry.id   AF-A0A8H9FU45-F1
#
_cell.length_a   1.000
_cell.length_b   1.000
_cell.length_c   1.000
_cell.angle_alpha   90.00
_cell.angle_beta   90.00
_cell.angle_gamma   90.00
#
_symmetry.space_group_name_H-M   'P 1'
#
loop_
_entity.id
_entity.type
_entity.pdbx_description
1 polymer ?
#
loop_
_entity_poly.entity_id
_entity_poly.type
_entity_poly.pdbx_seq_one_letter_code
_entity_poly.pdbx_strand_id
1 'polypeptide(L)'
;MKKLVATAAAGAAALAVTVATAPAASAKPDTDCQRAGMNFLKDNGLFSAVAEGGLPIATAVSVGVAPRKGTDVASLPDPLPLSVVLADHRAGANSLFDYPWC
;
A
#
# COMPACT_ATOMS: atom_id res chain seq x y z
N MET A 1 24.65 -24.69 65.32
CA MET A 1 23.76 -25.86 65.42
C MET A 1 22.73 -25.80 64.31
N LYS A 2 22.43 -26.96 63.72
CA LYS A 2 21.42 -27.28 62.70
C LYS A 2 20.17 -26.38 62.67
N LYS A 3 19.71 -25.97 61.48
CA LYS A 3 18.64 -26.66 60.71
C LYS A 3 18.31 -25.92 59.39
N LEU A 4 18.09 -26.72 58.36
CA LEU A 4 17.53 -26.39 57.04
C LEU A 4 16.08 -25.88 57.16
N VAL A 5 15.56 -25.20 56.12
CA VAL A 5 14.53 -25.73 55.19
C VAL A 5 14.13 -24.63 54.18
N ALA A 6 14.07 -25.04 52.92
CA ALA A 6 13.71 -24.27 51.74
C ALA A 6 12.21 -23.92 51.66
N THR A 7 11.89 -22.81 50.98
CA THR A 7 10.64 -22.68 50.22
C THR A 7 10.92 -21.90 48.94
N ALA A 8 10.53 -22.50 47.81
CA ALA A 8 10.73 -22.00 46.45
C ALA A 8 9.89 -20.74 46.22
N ALA A 9 10.53 -19.63 45.81
CA ALA A 9 9.83 -18.46 45.32
C ALA A 9 9.40 -18.70 43.88
N ALA A 10 8.08 -18.74 43.72
CA ALA A 10 7.34 -18.95 42.49
C ALA A 10 7.55 -17.84 41.45
N GLY A 11 7.33 -18.20 40.19
CA GLY A 11 6.53 -17.39 39.28
C GLY A 11 7.29 -16.41 38.38
N ALA A 12 7.48 -16.83 37.12
CA ALA A 12 7.80 -15.97 36.01
C ALA A 12 6.78 -14.83 35.86
N ALA A 13 7.25 -13.59 35.79
CA ALA A 13 6.46 -12.45 35.31
C ALA A 13 7.04 -12.00 33.96
N ALA A 14 6.69 -12.75 32.90
CA ALA A 14 6.87 -12.28 31.53
C ALA A 14 5.81 -11.19 31.29
N LEU A 15 6.25 -9.95 31.14
CA LEU A 15 5.42 -8.84 30.68
C LEU A 15 5.07 -9.06 29.20
N ALA A 16 3.99 -9.80 28.95
CA ALA A 16 3.36 -9.84 27.64
C ALA A 16 2.61 -8.53 27.41
N VAL A 17 3.30 -7.55 26.82
CA VAL A 17 2.65 -6.38 26.22
C VAL A 17 1.89 -6.88 25.00
N THR A 18 0.59 -7.11 25.17
CA THR A 18 -0.34 -7.31 24.06
C THR A 18 -0.58 -5.96 23.39
N VAL A 19 0.25 -5.64 22.39
CA VAL A 19 -0.08 -4.58 21.43
C VAL A 19 -1.34 -5.03 20.67
N ALA A 20 -2.48 -4.51 21.10
CA ALA A 20 -3.73 -4.62 20.35
C ALA A 20 -3.55 -3.88 19.02
N THR A 21 -3.32 -4.63 17.94
CA THR A 21 -3.40 -4.11 16.57
C THR A 21 -4.87 -3.78 16.30
N ALA A 22 -5.26 -2.53 16.51
CA ALA A 22 -6.55 -2.05 16.01
C ALA A 22 -6.61 -2.34 14.51
N PRO A 23 -7.72 -2.91 13.99
CA PRO A 23 -7.82 -3.14 12.55
C PRO A 23 -7.73 -1.79 11.86
N ALA A 24 -6.78 -1.66 10.91
CA ALA A 24 -6.73 -0.49 10.05
C ALA A 24 -8.10 -0.36 9.38
N ALA A 25 -8.77 0.77 9.60
CA ALA A 25 -10.01 1.06 8.91
C ALA A 25 -9.70 1.04 7.41
N SER A 26 -10.20 0.01 6.71
CA SER A 26 -10.07 -0.08 5.26
C SER A 26 -10.88 1.08 4.70
N ALA A 27 -10.19 2.11 4.19
CA ALA A 27 -10.84 3.23 3.54
C ALA A 27 -11.76 2.68 2.44
N LYS A 28 -12.96 3.25 2.31
CA LYS A 28 -13.89 2.90 1.23
C LYS A 28 -13.13 3.01 -0.11
N PRO A 29 -13.32 2.06 -1.05
CA PRO A 29 -12.76 2.16 -2.40
C PRO A 29 -13.02 3.53 -3.04
N ASP A 30 -11.95 4.16 -3.55
CA ASP A 30 -12.03 5.42 -4.27
C ASP A 30 -12.37 5.16 -5.74
N THR A 31 -13.66 5.05 -6.03
CA THR A 31 -14.15 4.80 -7.38
C THR A 31 -14.10 6.02 -8.28
N ASP A 32 -13.99 7.22 -7.70
CA ASP A 32 -13.94 8.46 -8.46
C ASP A 32 -12.52 8.69 -9.00
N CYS A 33 -11.50 8.51 -8.16
CA CYS A 33 -10.10 8.49 -8.59
C CYS A 33 -9.86 7.38 -9.63
N GLN A 34 -10.39 6.16 -9.40
CA GLN A 34 -10.28 5.07 -10.38
C GLN A 34 -10.92 5.43 -11.73
N ARG A 35 -12.09 6.07 -11.73
CA ARG A 35 -12.76 6.51 -12.95
C ARG A 35 -12.00 7.63 -13.65
N ALA A 36 -11.48 8.60 -12.90
CA ALA A 36 -10.65 9.68 -13.42
C ALA A 36 -9.39 9.12 -14.10
N GLY A 37 -8.71 8.15 -13.50
CA GLY A 37 -7.56 7.47 -14.10
C GLY A 37 -7.90 6.73 -15.39
N MET A 38 -9.03 6.00 -15.42
CA MET A 38 -9.50 5.36 -16.65
C MET A 38 -9.81 6.37 -17.76
N ASN A 39 -10.43 7.51 -17.41
CA ASN A 39 -10.72 8.56 -18.38
C ASN A 39 -9.44 9.20 -18.90
N PHE A 40 -8.49 9.53 -18.03
CA PHE A 40 -7.17 10.04 -18.43
C PHE A 40 -6.48 9.11 -19.44
N LEU A 41 -6.46 7.79 -19.15
CA LEU A 41 -5.88 6.81 -20.07
C LEU A 41 -6.60 6.77 -21.42
N LYS A 42 -7.93 6.91 -21.44
CA LYS A 42 -8.72 6.91 -22.68
C LYS A 42 -8.50 8.19 -23.49
N ASP A 43 -8.53 9.35 -22.83
CA ASP A 43 -8.41 10.66 -23.46
C ASP A 43 -7.03 10.86 -24.09
N ASN A 44 -6.00 10.19 -23.57
CA ASN A 44 -4.65 10.18 -24.12
C ASN A 44 -4.37 9.00 -25.08
N GLY A 45 -5.37 8.18 -25.39
CA GLY A 45 -5.21 7.01 -26.26
C GLY A 45 -4.31 5.89 -25.69
N LEU A 46 -4.04 5.92 -24.38
CA LEU A 46 -3.14 5.00 -23.68
C LEU A 46 -3.85 3.75 -23.17
N PHE A 47 -5.19 3.77 -23.03
CA PHE A 47 -5.94 2.71 -22.34
C PHE A 47 -5.68 1.32 -22.91
N SER A 48 -5.75 1.13 -24.23
CA SER A 48 -5.51 -0.18 -24.86
C SER A 48 -4.06 -0.62 -24.71
N ALA A 49 -3.10 0.29 -24.93
CA ALA A 49 -1.67 -0.02 -24.79
C ALA A 49 -1.32 -0.46 -23.36
N VAL A 50 -1.88 0.22 -22.35
CA VAL A 50 -1.70 -0.14 -20.94
C VAL A 50 -2.43 -1.44 -20.59
N ALA A 51 -3.59 -1.71 -21.19
CA ALA A 51 -4.30 -2.98 -20.99
C ALA A 51 -3.51 -4.19 -21.51
N GLU A 52 -2.78 -4.03 -22.61
CA GLU A 52 -2.00 -5.09 -23.25
C GLU A 52 -0.60 -5.26 -22.65
N GLY A 53 0.09 -4.14 -22.40
CA GLY A 53 1.51 -4.13 -22.04
C GLY A 53 1.84 -3.53 -20.67
N GLY A 54 0.86 -2.98 -19.97
CA GLY A 54 1.07 -2.22 -18.73
C GLY A 54 1.52 -0.77 -18.96
N LEU A 55 1.59 -0.01 -17.87
CA LEU A 55 1.99 1.40 -17.85
C LEU A 55 3.45 1.51 -17.39
N PRO A 56 4.39 1.90 -18.27
CA PRO A 56 5.76 2.16 -17.84
C PRO A 56 5.78 3.25 -16.78
N ILE A 57 6.55 3.06 -15.71
CA ILE A 57 6.62 4.03 -14.60
C ILE A 57 7.12 5.39 -15.11
N ALA A 58 8.09 5.40 -16.04
CA ALA A 58 8.56 6.61 -16.69
C ALA A 58 7.45 7.37 -17.43
N THR A 59 6.51 6.65 -18.07
CA THR A 59 5.36 7.25 -18.74
C THR A 59 4.35 7.82 -17.73
N ALA A 60 4.15 7.16 -16.59
CA ALA A 60 3.31 7.73 -15.53
C ALA A 60 3.91 9.04 -14.99
N VAL A 61 5.22 9.06 -14.74
CA VAL A 61 5.92 10.25 -14.25
C VAL A 61 5.89 11.39 -15.27
N SER A 62 6.01 11.10 -16.57
CA SER A 62 5.97 12.13 -17.61
C SER A 62 4.62 12.85 -17.71
N VAL A 63 3.54 12.24 -17.23
CA VAL A 63 2.20 12.84 -17.15
C VAL A 63 1.84 13.40 -15.78
N GLY A 64 2.83 13.55 -14.90
CA GLY A 64 2.68 14.23 -13.61
C GLY A 64 2.34 13.32 -12.43
N VAL A 65 2.38 11.99 -12.60
CA VAL A 65 2.27 11.06 -11.47
C VAL A 65 3.55 11.05 -10.67
N ALA A 66 3.45 11.13 -9.35
CA ALA A 66 4.62 11.09 -8.46
C ALA A 66 4.50 9.94 -7.45
N PRO A 67 5.58 9.21 -7.14
CA PRO A 67 5.56 8.26 -6.03
C PRO A 67 5.32 8.97 -4.70
N ARG A 68 4.44 8.45 -3.85
CA ARG A 68 4.25 8.94 -2.48
C ARG A 68 5.49 8.68 -1.63
N LYS A 69 5.65 9.45 -0.56
CA LYS A 69 6.73 9.24 0.42
C LYS A 69 6.68 7.82 0.98
N GLY A 70 7.79 7.09 0.84
CA GLY A 70 7.94 5.72 1.34
C GLY A 70 7.57 4.63 0.32
N THR A 71 7.09 5.00 -0.86
CA THR A 71 6.91 4.05 -1.97
C THR A 71 8.27 3.57 -2.48
N ASP A 72 8.52 2.27 -2.37
CA ASP A 72 9.70 1.63 -2.96
C ASP A 72 9.44 1.31 -4.44
N VAL A 73 9.65 2.31 -5.29
CA VAL A 73 9.42 2.21 -6.74
C VAL A 73 10.27 1.10 -7.38
N ALA A 74 11.47 0.83 -6.86
CA ALA A 74 12.36 -0.19 -7.41
C ALA A 74 11.84 -1.62 -7.19
N SER A 75 10.93 -1.81 -6.24
CA SER A 75 10.26 -3.09 -5.99
C SER A 75 9.03 -3.35 -6.86
N LEU A 76 8.57 -2.33 -7.61
CA LEU A 76 7.35 -2.43 -8.39
C LEU A 76 7.62 -3.06 -9.77
N PRO A 77 6.64 -3.78 -10.34
CA PRO A 77 6.70 -4.19 -11.74
C PRO A 77 6.80 -2.96 -12.65
N ASP A 78 7.66 -3.04 -13.67
CA ASP A 78 7.74 -2.04 -14.73
C ASP A 78 7.78 -2.77 -16.08
N PRO A 79 6.74 -2.67 -16.92
CA PRO A 79 5.53 -1.82 -16.78
C PRO A 79 4.57 -2.26 -15.67
N LEU A 80 3.84 -1.31 -15.08
CA LEU A 80 2.78 -1.57 -14.10
C LEU A 80 1.57 -2.22 -14.80
N PRO A 81 1.13 -3.44 -14.42
CA PRO A 81 -0.06 -4.04 -15.00
C PRO A 81 -1.30 -3.16 -14.79
N LEU A 82 -2.23 -3.12 -15.75
CA LEU A 82 -3.46 -2.33 -15.62
C LEU A 82 -4.24 -2.65 -14.33
N SER A 83 -4.25 -3.91 -13.89
CA SER A 83 -4.88 -4.30 -12.61
C SER A 83 -4.24 -3.63 -11.39
N VAL A 84 -2.91 -3.47 -11.39
CA VAL A 84 -2.17 -2.75 -10.34
C VAL A 84 -2.48 -1.26 -10.40
N VAL A 85 -2.45 -0.67 -11.59
CA VAL A 85 -2.78 0.76 -11.78
C VAL A 85 -4.20 1.05 -11.27
N LEU A 86 -5.19 0.25 -11.65
CA LEU A 86 -6.58 0.43 -11.22
C LEU A 86 -6.77 0.15 -9.73
N ALA A 87 -6.01 -0.78 -9.14
CA ALA A 87 -6.03 -1.03 -7.70
C ALA A 87 -5.44 0.15 -6.93
N ASP A 88 -4.36 0.75 -7.44
CA ASP A 88 -3.71 1.91 -6.81
C ASP A 88 -4.61 3.14 -6.80
N HIS A 89 -5.27 3.44 -7.92
CA HIS A 89 -6.28 4.51 -7.95
C HIS A 89 -7.43 4.24 -6.97
N ARG A 90 -7.88 2.98 -6.87
CA ARG A 90 -8.95 2.59 -5.94
C ARG A 90 -8.53 2.73 -4.48
N ALA A 91 -7.24 2.76 -4.18
CA ALA A 91 -6.72 2.97 -2.84
C ALA A 91 -6.82 4.44 -2.39
N GLY A 92 -7.05 5.39 -3.32
CA GLY A 92 -7.24 6.81 -3.01
C GLY A 92 -6.08 7.37 -2.18
N ALA A 93 -6.36 7.84 -0.96
CA ALA A 93 -5.33 8.35 -0.05
C ALA A 93 -4.26 7.32 0.36
N ASN A 94 -4.51 6.03 0.17
CA ASN A 94 -3.56 4.94 0.43
C ASN A 94 -2.84 4.44 -0.84
N SER A 95 -2.97 5.16 -1.96
CA SER A 95 -2.25 4.83 -3.19
C SER A 95 -0.73 4.93 -3.02
N LEU A 96 0.01 4.19 -3.82
CA LEU A 96 1.47 4.27 -3.92
C LEU A 96 1.93 5.53 -4.65
N PHE A 97 1.08 6.06 -5.53
CA PHE A 97 1.35 7.26 -6.32
C PHE A 97 0.35 8.38 -6.05
N ASP A 98 0.82 9.62 -6.07
CA ASP A 98 -0.01 10.81 -6.19
C ASP A 98 -0.37 11.01 -7.68
N TYR A 99 -1.67 11.00 -7.95
CA TYR A 99 -2.25 11.20 -9.27
C TYR A 99 -2.86 12.60 -9.35
N PRO A 100 -2.51 13.46 -10.33
CA PRO A 100 -2.97 14.86 -10.36
C PRO A 100 -4.45 15.04 -10.74
N TRP A 101 -5.12 13.96 -11.15
CA TRP A 101 -6.57 13.88 -11.40
C TRP A 101 -7.35 13.28 -10.23
N CYS A 102 -6.61 12.92 -9.17
CA CYS A 102 -7.09 12.66 -7.84
C CYS A 102 -6.49 13.75 -6.92
#